data_AF-A0A6B1EWU2-F1
#
_entry.id   AF-A0A6B1EWU2-F1
#
_cell.length_a   1.000
_cell.length_b   1.000
_cell.length_c   1.000
_cell.angle_alpha   90.00
_cell.angle_beta   90.00
_cell.angle_gamma   90.00
#
_symmetry.space_group_name_H-M   'P 1'
#
loop_
_entity.id
_entity.type
_entity.pdbx_description
1 polymer ?
#
loop_
_entity_poly.entity_id
_entity_poly.type
_entity_poly.pdbx_seq_one_letter_code
_entity_poly.pdbx_strand_id
1 'polypeptide(L)'
;MNAPDQKLVLPKQFDNVTKRGIRRDPKGFVTTLLGIEADEFEVIETEQLSMKTHLADSFIRIATGSEQAIVHCEFQTHDSRDAPMPFRMAGYIGSAIGFYRLPIYSHVVYLHPNAGRTDPGLYVQEVPGYNIGIQYRVLRLTEMDGQTFLEANRAGLFPFAALMKPPDSLETPEWIAHCARTIDTSTEDESQKREALADLAILGGLVYDSQTIREAISEGTMQESSIIQYFTEKGIEQGIEQGIEQGIEQGIEQGKKQYAVEAILAVLDVRFQTDVAEKLKPFLGAIDDLQRLDQLHRVAARASNIDEFTQALLNLKN
;
A
#
# COMPACT_ATOMS: atom_id res chain seq x y z
N MET A 1 32.56 11.51 -35.69
CA MET A 1 33.30 10.23 -35.64
C MET A 1 33.44 9.89 -34.16
N ASN A 2 32.59 9.00 -33.65
CA ASN A 2 32.60 8.59 -32.25
C ASN A 2 33.50 7.36 -32.11
N ALA A 3 34.59 7.49 -31.35
CA ALA A 3 35.28 6.32 -30.81
C ALA A 3 34.36 5.69 -29.75
N PRO A 4 34.12 4.37 -29.77
CA PRO A 4 33.43 3.72 -28.68
C PRO A 4 34.35 3.68 -27.46
N ASP A 5 33.89 4.26 -26.35
CA ASP A 5 34.47 4.07 -25.01
C ASP A 5 34.50 2.57 -24.70
N GLN A 6 35.65 1.93 -24.96
CA GLN A 6 35.92 0.58 -24.48
C GLN A 6 36.07 0.64 -22.96
N LYS A 7 35.00 0.27 -22.25
CA LYS A 7 35.07 -0.06 -20.83
C LYS A 7 36.23 -1.04 -20.61
N LEU A 8 37.26 -0.61 -19.89
CA LEU A 8 38.29 -1.52 -19.39
C LEU A 8 37.66 -2.39 -18.31
N VAL A 9 37.11 -3.54 -18.70
CA VAL A 9 36.65 -4.57 -17.78
C VAL A 9 37.90 -5.23 -17.21
N LEU A 10 38.10 -5.18 -15.89
CA LEU A 10 39.15 -5.93 -15.21
C LEU A 10 39.11 -7.39 -15.70
N PRO A 11 40.23 -7.97 -16.16
CA PRO A 11 40.24 -9.37 -16.56
C PRO A 11 39.74 -10.21 -15.39
N LYS A 12 38.80 -11.15 -15.64
CA LYS A 12 38.12 -11.97 -14.60
C LYS A 12 39.05 -12.57 -13.54
N GLN A 13 40.30 -12.82 -13.92
CA GLN A 13 41.35 -13.33 -13.02
C GLN A 13 41.69 -12.34 -11.90
N PHE A 14 41.75 -11.04 -12.17
CA PHE A 14 42.01 -10.01 -11.16
C PHE A 14 40.80 -9.82 -10.24
N ASP A 15 39.57 -9.79 -10.78
CA ASP A 15 38.33 -9.70 -10.01
C ASP A 15 38.19 -10.87 -9.00
N ASN A 16 38.55 -12.08 -9.42
CA ASN A 16 38.53 -13.24 -8.54
C ASN A 16 39.63 -13.19 -7.46
N VAL A 17 40.81 -12.67 -7.77
CA VAL A 17 41.91 -12.51 -6.80
C VAL A 17 41.56 -11.46 -5.75
N THR A 18 41.02 -10.31 -6.16
CA THR A 18 40.65 -9.22 -5.24
C THR A 18 39.49 -9.62 -4.32
N LYS A 19 38.42 -10.23 -4.87
CA LYS A 19 37.31 -10.76 -4.07
C LYS A 19 37.77 -11.81 -3.04
N ARG A 20 38.69 -12.69 -3.41
CA ARG A 20 39.30 -13.66 -2.47
C ARG A 20 40.13 -12.98 -1.38
N GLY A 21 40.85 -11.91 -1.70
CA GLY A 21 41.61 -11.13 -0.72
C GLY A 21 40.70 -10.54 0.36
N ILE A 22 39.61 -9.89 -0.06
CA ILE A 22 38.60 -9.32 0.86
C ILE A 22 37.96 -10.39 1.74
N ARG A 23 37.62 -11.56 1.18
CA ARG A 23 37.03 -12.66 1.95
C ARG A 23 38.01 -13.32 2.94
N ARG A 24 39.33 -13.25 2.68
CA ARG A 24 40.35 -13.90 3.51
C ARG A 24 40.66 -13.10 4.78
N ASP A 25 40.70 -11.78 4.68
CA ASP A 25 40.97 -10.89 5.81
C ASP A 25 40.13 -9.60 5.69
N PRO A 26 38.80 -9.70 5.91
CA PRO A 26 37.91 -8.55 5.80
C PRO A 26 38.25 -7.47 6.84
N LYS A 27 38.63 -7.86 8.06
CA LYS A 27 39.02 -6.93 9.12
C LYS A 27 40.27 -6.15 8.75
N GLY A 28 41.36 -6.83 8.37
CA GLY A 28 42.59 -6.16 7.94
C GLY A 28 42.39 -5.28 6.71
N PHE A 29 41.53 -5.70 5.78
CA PHE A 29 41.18 -4.90 4.61
C PHE A 29 40.45 -3.60 4.99
N VAL A 30 39.38 -3.68 5.79
CA VAL A 30 38.61 -2.51 6.25
C VAL A 30 39.47 -1.57 7.08
N THR A 31 40.24 -2.10 8.04
CA THR A 31 41.13 -1.28 8.87
C THR A 31 42.21 -0.58 8.08
N THR A 32 42.78 -1.23 7.07
CA THR A 32 43.77 -0.61 6.19
C THR A 32 43.13 0.48 5.31
N LEU A 33 41.93 0.24 4.79
CA LEU A 33 41.27 1.16 3.85
C LEU A 33 40.69 2.40 4.56
N LEU A 34 40.05 2.21 5.71
CA LEU A 34 39.33 3.25 6.43
C LEU A 34 40.14 3.85 7.59
N GLY A 35 41.22 3.20 8.01
CA GLY A 35 42.00 3.61 9.19
C GLY A 35 41.27 3.44 10.52
N ILE A 36 40.21 2.61 10.57
CA ILE A 36 39.40 2.36 11.77
C ILE A 36 39.35 0.86 12.13
N GLU A 37 39.26 0.54 13.42
CA GLU A 37 38.96 -0.82 13.86
C GLU A 37 37.44 -1.00 13.98
N ALA A 38 36.89 -1.97 13.25
CA ALA A 38 35.48 -2.36 13.36
C ALA A 38 35.34 -3.55 14.32
N ASP A 39 34.33 -3.49 15.19
CA ASP A 39 34.04 -4.55 16.17
C ASP A 39 33.30 -5.74 15.54
N GLU A 40 32.44 -5.49 14.55
CA GLU A 40 31.65 -6.47 13.82
C GLU A 40 31.78 -6.27 12.31
N PHE A 41 31.77 -7.37 11.54
CA PHE A 41 31.84 -7.32 10.08
C PHE A 41 31.05 -8.47 9.45
N GLU A 42 30.36 -8.17 8.36
CA GLU A 42 29.69 -9.12 7.49
C GLU A 42 30.09 -8.83 6.05
N VAL A 43 30.48 -9.86 5.28
CA VAL A 43 30.75 -9.72 3.86
C VAL A 43 29.45 -9.98 3.10
N ILE A 44 28.80 -8.90 2.66
CA ILE A 44 27.56 -8.94 1.88
C ILE A 44 27.86 -9.39 0.44
N GLU A 45 27.15 -10.41 -0.06
CA GLU A 45 27.35 -10.91 -1.43
C GLU A 45 26.69 -9.99 -2.48
N THR A 46 27.40 -9.69 -3.57
CA THR A 46 27.00 -8.71 -4.59
C THR A 46 25.68 -9.01 -5.30
N GLU A 47 25.22 -10.27 -5.30
CA GLU A 47 23.95 -10.67 -5.94
C GLU A 47 22.72 -10.21 -5.15
N GLN A 48 22.87 -9.90 -3.85
CA GLN A 48 21.80 -9.30 -3.02
C GLN A 48 21.53 -7.84 -3.38
N LEU A 49 22.45 -7.18 -4.09
CA LEU A 49 22.29 -5.83 -4.65
C LEU A 49 21.64 -5.83 -6.04
N SER A 50 21.15 -6.98 -6.54
CA SER A 50 20.27 -7.04 -7.71
C SER A 50 18.95 -6.38 -7.35
N MET A 51 18.99 -5.06 -7.45
CA MET A 51 17.95 -4.15 -7.09
C MET A 51 16.60 -4.63 -7.65
N LYS A 52 15.64 -4.88 -6.75
CA LYS A 52 14.20 -4.78 -7.03
C LYS A 52 13.87 -3.31 -7.37
N THR A 53 14.49 -2.75 -8.40
CA THR A 53 14.20 -1.40 -8.89
C THR A 53 13.40 -1.52 -10.16
N HIS A 54 12.21 -2.06 -10.00
CA HIS A 54 11.12 -1.88 -10.94
C HIS A 54 9.91 -1.61 -10.08
N LEU A 55 9.47 -0.35 -10.08
CA LEU A 55 8.19 0.24 -9.68
C LEU A 55 8.42 1.72 -9.30
N ALA A 56 9.18 2.45 -10.12
CA ALA A 56 9.04 3.90 -10.14
C ALA A 56 7.81 4.19 -10.98
N ASP A 57 6.95 5.11 -10.54
CA ASP A 57 5.65 5.29 -11.18
C ASP A 57 5.74 5.80 -12.62
N SER A 58 6.72 6.65 -12.94
CA SER A 58 6.93 7.12 -14.30
C SER A 58 8.35 7.58 -14.61
N PHE A 59 8.88 7.12 -15.75
CA PHE A 59 10.07 7.67 -16.41
C PHE A 59 9.74 8.10 -17.83
N ILE A 60 10.00 9.37 -18.17
CA ILE A 60 9.74 9.95 -19.48
C ILE A 60 11.04 10.46 -20.05
N ARG A 61 11.42 10.00 -21.26
CA ARG A 61 12.54 10.59 -21.98
C ARG A 61 12.08 11.84 -22.72
N ILE A 62 12.78 12.95 -22.49
CA ILE A 62 12.53 14.22 -23.17
C ILE A 62 13.76 14.64 -23.99
N ALA A 63 13.51 15.44 -25.03
CA ALA A 63 14.54 16.11 -25.80
C ALA A 63 14.18 17.59 -25.94
N THR A 64 15.14 18.48 -25.70
CA THR A 64 14.98 19.92 -25.84
C THR A 64 16.16 20.47 -26.63
N GLY A 65 15.93 20.78 -27.91
CA GLY A 65 17.01 21.09 -28.85
C GLY A 65 17.95 19.90 -29.00
N SER A 66 19.23 20.09 -28.66
CA SER A 66 20.26 19.04 -28.70
C SER A 66 20.42 18.26 -27.39
N GLU A 67 19.73 18.66 -26.32
CA GLU A 67 19.85 18.03 -25.00
C GLU A 67 18.79 16.96 -24.80
N GLN A 68 19.16 15.88 -24.12
CA GLN A 68 18.25 14.80 -23.70
C GLN A 68 18.28 14.66 -22.19
N ALA A 69 17.12 14.36 -21.61
CA ALA A 69 16.99 14.11 -20.18
C ALA A 69 15.92 13.04 -19.90
N ILE A 70 15.94 12.52 -18.69
CA ILE A 70 14.89 11.64 -18.16
C ILE A 70 14.12 12.43 -17.09
N VAL A 71 12.82 12.57 -17.26
CA VAL A 71 11.92 13.06 -16.20
C VAL A 71 11.43 11.85 -15.42
N HIS A 72 11.55 11.92 -14.10
CA HIS A 72 11.07 10.89 -13.18
C HIS A 72 10.03 11.51 -12.25
N CYS A 73 8.89 10.85 -12.10
CA CYS A 73 7.84 11.23 -11.17
C CYS A 73 7.42 10.02 -10.34
N GLU A 74 7.36 10.21 -9.03
CA GLU A 74 6.81 9.27 -8.06
C GLU A 74 5.57 9.91 -7.42
N PHE A 75 4.41 9.26 -7.49
CA PHE A 75 3.16 9.76 -6.94
C PHE A 75 2.88 9.13 -5.57
N GLN A 76 2.45 9.94 -4.61
CA GLN A 76 2.19 9.47 -3.24
C GLN A 76 0.89 10.05 -2.69
N THR A 77 0.01 9.19 -2.18
CA THR A 77 -1.23 9.57 -1.47
C THR A 77 -1.04 9.58 0.05
N HIS A 78 0.07 9.03 0.56
CA HIS A 78 0.41 9.00 1.97
C HIS A 78 1.94 9.06 2.15
N ASP A 79 2.39 9.27 3.39
CA ASP A 79 3.82 9.12 3.70
C ASP A 79 4.28 7.69 3.47
N SER A 80 5.51 7.53 2.96
CA SER A 80 6.08 6.22 2.71
C SER A 80 6.34 5.49 4.04
N ARG A 81 5.86 4.24 4.14
CA ARG A 81 5.87 3.46 5.40
C ARG A 81 7.10 2.56 5.53
N ASP A 82 7.54 1.96 4.41
CA ASP A 82 8.62 0.96 4.44
C ASP A 82 10.01 1.62 4.48
N ALA A 83 10.23 2.62 3.62
CA ALA A 83 11.47 3.38 3.56
C ALA A 83 11.15 4.87 3.36
N PRO A 84 11.80 5.80 4.11
CA PRO A 84 11.58 7.21 3.91
C PRO A 84 11.87 7.62 2.46
N MET A 85 11.10 8.58 1.93
CA MET A 85 11.21 9.01 0.53
C MET A 85 12.64 9.33 0.08
N PRO A 86 13.49 10.02 0.86
CA PRO A 86 14.88 10.25 0.46
C PRO A 86 15.66 8.98 0.07
N PHE A 87 15.48 7.88 0.80
CA PHE A 87 16.17 6.61 0.50
C PHE A 87 15.62 5.94 -0.77
N ARG A 88 14.29 5.96 -0.95
CA ARG A 88 13.65 5.45 -2.18
C ARG A 88 14.15 6.22 -3.40
N MET A 89 14.16 7.55 -3.30
CA MET A 89 14.61 8.44 -4.37
C MET A 89 16.11 8.27 -4.66
N ALA A 90 16.94 8.07 -3.64
CA ALA A 90 18.36 7.73 -3.86
C ALA A 90 18.54 6.45 -4.68
N GLY A 91 17.74 5.40 -4.39
CA GLY A 91 17.72 4.16 -5.17
C GLY A 91 17.25 4.36 -6.62
N TYR A 92 16.14 5.05 -6.81
CA TYR A 92 15.56 5.31 -8.14
C TYR A 92 16.48 6.16 -9.01
N ILE A 93 16.98 7.27 -8.46
CA ILE A 93 17.87 8.19 -9.18
C ILE A 93 19.21 7.49 -9.47
N GLY A 94 19.82 6.80 -8.50
CA GLY A 94 21.06 6.06 -8.72
C GLY A 94 20.93 5.00 -9.82
N SER A 95 19.83 4.24 -9.82
CA SER A 95 19.53 3.26 -10.88
C SER A 95 19.37 3.92 -12.25
N ALA A 96 18.59 5.00 -12.31
CA ALA A 96 18.36 5.74 -13.54
C ALA A 96 19.66 6.34 -14.11
N ILE A 97 20.55 6.87 -13.25
CA ILE A 97 21.87 7.37 -13.66
C ILE A 97 22.66 6.22 -14.32
N GLY A 98 22.73 5.06 -13.67
CA GLY A 98 23.47 3.91 -14.16
C GLY A 98 22.95 3.36 -15.49
N PHE A 99 21.62 3.32 -15.65
CA PHE A 99 20.95 2.75 -16.82
C PHE A 99 20.90 3.73 -18.00
N TYR A 100 20.38 4.94 -17.79
CA TYR A 100 20.12 5.88 -18.88
C TYR A 100 21.32 6.75 -19.24
N ARG A 101 22.19 7.08 -18.27
CA ARG A 101 23.37 7.94 -18.48
C ARG A 101 23.02 9.31 -19.09
N LEU A 102 21.87 9.85 -18.70
CA LEU A 102 21.37 11.16 -19.08
C LEU A 102 21.11 12.00 -17.82
N PRO A 103 21.04 13.34 -17.91
CA PRO A 103 20.47 14.17 -16.85
C PRO A 103 19.09 13.66 -16.41
N ILE A 104 18.82 13.68 -15.11
CA ILE A 104 17.56 13.21 -14.54
C ILE A 104 16.88 14.36 -13.78
N TYR A 105 15.63 14.63 -14.14
CA TYR A 105 14.75 15.57 -13.46
C TYR A 105 13.75 14.79 -12.63
N SER A 106 14.06 14.62 -11.35
CA SER A 106 13.32 13.74 -10.46
C SER A 106 12.36 14.51 -9.54
N HIS A 107 11.13 14.03 -9.43
CA HIS A 107 10.06 14.64 -8.67
C HIS A 107 9.32 13.60 -7.82
N VAL A 108 8.92 14.01 -6.61
CA VAL A 108 7.87 13.34 -5.84
C VAL A 108 6.64 14.24 -5.87
N VAL A 109 5.49 13.69 -6.24
CA VAL A 109 4.21 14.38 -6.35
C VAL A 109 3.24 13.85 -5.30
N TYR A 110 2.94 14.67 -4.30
CA TYR A 110 1.99 14.35 -3.25
C TYR A 110 0.58 14.78 -3.63
N LEU A 111 -0.32 13.80 -3.64
CA LEU A 111 -1.71 13.93 -4.08
C LEU A 111 -2.69 14.21 -2.93
N HIS A 112 -2.24 14.10 -1.68
CA HIS A 112 -3.12 14.21 -0.50
C HIS A 112 -2.62 15.29 0.48
N PRO A 113 -3.51 16.09 1.10
CA PRO A 113 -3.13 17.21 1.99
C PRO A 113 -2.29 16.83 3.21
N ASN A 114 -2.38 15.57 3.66
CA ASN A 114 -1.65 15.07 4.81
C ASN A 114 -0.37 14.30 4.43
N ALA A 115 -0.02 14.20 3.14
CA ALA A 115 1.14 13.45 2.68
C ALA A 115 2.33 14.37 2.38
N GLY A 116 3.54 13.90 2.67
CA GLY A 116 4.79 14.52 2.24
C GLY A 116 5.15 15.82 2.94
N ARG A 117 4.49 16.17 4.05
CA ARG A 117 4.70 17.45 4.75
C ARG A 117 6.12 17.66 5.23
N THR A 118 6.82 16.58 5.54
CA THR A 118 8.18 16.56 6.05
C THR A 118 9.20 16.02 5.06
N ASP A 119 8.80 15.72 3.80
CA ASP A 119 9.75 15.31 2.77
C ASP A 119 10.68 16.49 2.40
N PRO A 120 11.99 16.38 2.68
CA PRO A 120 12.93 17.47 2.45
C PRO A 120 13.35 17.63 0.99
N GLY A 121 13.02 16.67 0.10
CA GLY A 121 13.47 16.71 -1.29
C GLY A 121 14.95 16.35 -1.49
N LEU A 122 15.58 15.74 -0.48
CA LEU A 122 16.99 15.39 -0.56
C LEU A 122 17.35 14.22 0.35
N TYR A 123 18.29 13.40 -0.13
CA TYR A 123 19.07 12.47 0.66
C TYR A 123 20.50 12.98 0.76
N VAL A 124 21.04 13.04 1.99
CA VAL A 124 22.41 13.47 2.25
C VAL A 124 23.09 12.50 3.22
N GLN A 125 24.31 12.12 2.86
CA GLN A 125 25.29 11.45 3.72
C GLN A 125 26.49 12.39 3.89
N GLU A 126 26.77 12.80 5.12
CA GLU A 126 27.90 13.68 5.48
C GLU A 126 28.96 12.89 6.26
N VAL A 127 29.62 11.97 5.57
CA VAL A 127 30.77 11.23 6.14
C VAL A 127 32.03 11.78 5.49
N PRO A 128 33.02 12.27 6.25
CA PRO A 128 34.25 12.83 5.70
C PRO A 128 34.93 11.89 4.69
N GLY A 129 35.12 12.35 3.45
CA GLY A 129 35.68 11.55 2.35
C GLY A 129 34.69 10.60 1.66
N TYR A 130 33.46 10.47 2.16
CA TYR A 130 32.40 9.60 1.66
C TYR A 130 31.05 10.33 1.59
N ASN A 131 31.04 11.58 1.14
CA ASN A 131 29.81 12.36 1.04
C ASN A 131 28.94 11.87 -0.12
N ILE A 132 27.62 11.76 0.10
CA ILE A 132 26.64 11.43 -0.94
C ILE A 132 25.51 12.46 -0.85
N GLY A 133 25.13 13.04 -1.99
CA GLY A 133 24.01 13.96 -2.08
C GLY A 133 23.13 13.60 -3.28
N ILE A 134 21.84 13.40 -3.03
CA ILE A 134 20.82 13.19 -4.06
C ILE A 134 19.70 14.19 -3.81
N GLN A 135 19.40 15.03 -4.78
CA GLN A 135 18.34 16.03 -4.69
C GLN A 135 17.25 15.74 -5.71
N TYR A 136 16.00 15.98 -5.31
CA TYR A 136 14.81 15.88 -6.14
C TYR A 136 13.82 17.00 -5.77
N ARG A 137 12.82 17.23 -6.60
CA ARG A 137 11.78 18.23 -6.33
C ARG A 137 10.59 17.57 -5.65
N VAL A 138 10.08 18.20 -4.61
CA VAL A 138 8.83 17.80 -3.96
C VAL A 138 7.74 18.74 -4.42
N LEU A 139 6.69 18.19 -5.02
CA LEU A 139 5.50 18.90 -5.47
C LEU A 139 4.33 18.44 -4.61
N ARG A 140 3.66 19.35 -3.91
CA ARG A 140 2.43 19.07 -3.17
C ARG A 140 1.30 19.75 -3.92
N LEU A 141 0.38 18.97 -4.49
CA LEU A 141 -0.66 19.55 -5.35
C LEU A 141 -1.50 20.59 -4.60
N THR A 142 -1.75 20.36 -3.31
CA THR A 142 -2.48 21.27 -2.43
C THR A 142 -1.86 22.66 -2.26
N GLU A 143 -0.57 22.80 -2.59
CA GLU A 143 0.16 24.08 -2.53
C GLU A 143 0.20 24.78 -3.90
N MET A 144 -0.19 24.09 -4.97
CA MET A 144 -0.20 24.62 -6.33
C MET A 144 -1.50 25.37 -6.61
N ASP A 145 -1.41 26.46 -7.36
CA ASP A 145 -2.56 27.26 -7.76
C ASP A 145 -3.39 26.53 -8.83
N GLY A 146 -4.59 26.10 -8.44
CA GLY A 146 -5.45 25.29 -9.30
C GLY A 146 -6.00 26.07 -10.50
N GLN A 147 -6.29 27.37 -10.34
CA GLN A 147 -6.85 28.20 -11.39
C GLN A 147 -5.83 28.43 -12.52
N THR A 148 -4.61 28.83 -12.18
CA THR A 148 -3.50 28.98 -13.13
C THR A 148 -3.20 27.67 -13.85
N PHE A 149 -3.33 26.54 -13.14
CA PHE A 149 -3.14 25.21 -13.73
C PHE A 149 -4.19 24.88 -14.80
N LEU A 150 -5.46 25.19 -14.55
CA LEU A 150 -6.53 25.03 -15.56
C LEU A 150 -6.33 25.98 -16.75
N GLU A 151 -5.92 27.22 -16.51
CA GLU A 151 -5.69 28.24 -17.54
C GLU A 151 -4.54 27.90 -18.51
N ALA A 152 -3.62 27.01 -18.12
CA ALA A 152 -2.61 26.47 -19.03
C ALA A 152 -3.21 25.66 -20.20
N ASN A 153 -4.52 25.37 -20.14
CA ASN A 153 -5.33 24.75 -21.19
C ASN A 153 -4.71 23.44 -21.69
N ARG A 154 -4.51 22.52 -20.74
CA ARG A 154 -4.07 21.14 -20.96
C ARG A 154 -5.16 20.21 -20.44
N ALA A 155 -6.18 19.96 -21.26
CA ALA A 155 -7.40 19.28 -20.84
C ALA A 155 -7.16 17.93 -20.16
N GLY A 156 -6.23 17.12 -20.67
CA GLY A 156 -5.84 15.84 -20.07
C GLY A 156 -5.21 15.94 -18.67
N LEU A 157 -4.93 17.13 -18.16
CA LEU A 157 -4.41 17.34 -16.81
C LEU A 157 -5.44 17.93 -15.85
N PHE A 158 -6.59 18.42 -16.34
CA PHE A 158 -7.62 19.06 -15.51
C PHE A 158 -8.08 18.23 -14.30
N PRO A 159 -8.13 16.88 -14.34
CA PRO A 159 -8.49 16.09 -13.15
C PRO A 159 -7.63 16.37 -11.91
N PHE A 160 -6.35 16.69 -12.09
CA PHE A 160 -5.45 17.00 -10.97
C PHE A 160 -5.82 18.30 -10.23
N ALA A 161 -6.56 19.20 -10.87
CA ALA A 161 -6.94 20.48 -10.28
C ALA A 161 -7.84 20.32 -9.06
N ALA A 162 -8.61 19.22 -8.94
CA ALA A 162 -9.37 18.90 -7.73
C ALA A 162 -8.50 18.82 -6.47
N LEU A 163 -7.21 18.48 -6.61
CA LEU A 163 -6.28 18.34 -5.50
C LEU A 163 -5.48 19.63 -5.21
N MET A 164 -5.70 20.68 -6.01
CA MET A 164 -4.94 21.93 -5.96
C MET A 164 -5.64 23.01 -5.13
N LYS A 165 -4.90 24.07 -4.79
CA LYS A 165 -5.46 25.19 -4.05
C LYS A 165 -6.52 25.90 -4.91
N PRO A 166 -7.78 26.03 -4.44
CA PRO A 166 -8.78 26.82 -5.13
C PRO A 166 -8.44 28.32 -5.07
N PRO A 167 -8.98 29.14 -5.99
CA PRO A 167 -8.89 30.59 -5.87
C PRO A 167 -9.62 31.05 -4.60
N ASP A 168 -9.13 32.12 -3.95
CA ASP A 168 -9.67 32.62 -2.68
C ASP A 168 -11.16 33.05 -2.77
N SER A 169 -11.71 33.17 -3.98
CA SER A 169 -13.12 33.50 -4.25
C SER A 169 -14.07 32.30 -4.28
N LEU A 170 -13.56 31.07 -4.22
CA LEU A 170 -14.37 29.85 -4.27
C LEU A 170 -14.18 29.01 -3.03
N GLU A 171 -15.29 28.54 -2.47
CA GLU A 171 -15.25 27.54 -1.41
C GLU A 171 -14.86 26.16 -1.99
N THR A 172 -14.34 25.28 -1.14
CA THR A 172 -13.83 23.96 -1.54
C THR A 172 -14.84 23.14 -2.36
N PRO A 173 -16.13 23.01 -1.98
CA PRO A 173 -17.13 22.28 -2.79
C PRO A 173 -17.42 22.94 -4.15
N GLU A 174 -17.36 24.26 -4.23
CA GLU A 174 -17.59 24.99 -5.48
C GLU A 174 -16.42 24.79 -6.47
N TRP A 175 -15.23 24.54 -5.94
CA TRP A 175 -14.03 24.30 -6.73
C TRP A 175 -14.11 23.03 -7.57
N ILE A 176 -14.49 21.89 -7.00
CA ILE A 176 -14.63 20.64 -7.78
C ILE A 176 -15.70 20.77 -8.86
N ALA A 177 -16.81 21.46 -8.57
CA ALA A 177 -17.83 21.76 -9.56
C ALA A 177 -17.31 22.71 -10.66
N HIS A 178 -16.42 23.64 -10.33
CA HIS A 178 -15.73 24.47 -11.32
C HIS A 178 -14.81 23.61 -12.21
N CYS A 179 -13.99 22.73 -11.64
CA CYS A 179 -13.16 21.79 -12.39
C CYS A 179 -13.97 20.93 -13.37
N ALA A 180 -15.09 20.36 -12.90
CA ALA A 180 -15.98 19.55 -13.73
C ALA A 180 -16.53 20.35 -14.94
N ARG A 181 -17.04 21.57 -14.69
CA ARG A 181 -17.50 22.46 -15.78
C ARG A 181 -16.39 22.83 -16.76
N THR A 182 -15.16 23.02 -16.27
CA THR A 182 -14.00 23.30 -17.13
C THR A 182 -13.66 22.11 -18.04
N ILE A 183 -13.84 20.87 -17.57
CA ILE A 183 -13.71 19.67 -18.40
C ILE A 183 -14.84 19.60 -19.43
N ASP A 184 -16.10 19.79 -19.02
CA ASP A 184 -17.27 19.74 -19.90
C ASP A 184 -17.19 20.74 -21.06
N THR A 185 -16.69 21.95 -20.78
CA THR A 185 -16.56 23.05 -21.75
C THR A 185 -15.26 23.01 -22.56
N SER A 186 -14.39 22.02 -22.32
CA SER A 186 -13.17 21.83 -23.11
C SER A 186 -13.46 21.42 -24.55
N THR A 187 -12.45 21.53 -25.42
CA THR A 187 -12.53 21.17 -26.85
C THR A 187 -12.29 19.70 -27.13
N GLU A 188 -12.08 18.87 -26.11
CA GLU A 188 -11.88 17.43 -26.25
C GLU A 188 -13.17 16.75 -26.75
N ASP A 189 -13.07 15.52 -27.24
CA ASP A 189 -14.27 14.76 -27.60
C ASP A 189 -15.04 14.28 -26.35
N GLU A 190 -16.31 13.94 -26.54
CA GLU A 190 -17.19 13.53 -25.43
C GLU A 190 -16.68 12.28 -24.68
N SER A 191 -15.92 11.40 -25.33
CA SER A 191 -15.31 10.24 -24.66
C SER A 191 -14.17 10.65 -23.74
N GLN A 192 -13.29 11.53 -24.22
CA GLN A 192 -12.20 12.07 -23.41
C GLN A 192 -12.73 12.90 -22.23
N LYS A 193 -13.79 13.69 -22.43
CA LYS A 193 -14.45 14.43 -21.33
C LYS A 193 -15.00 13.48 -20.27
N ARG A 194 -15.69 12.40 -20.67
CA ARG A 194 -16.21 11.40 -19.73
C ARG A 194 -15.11 10.76 -18.89
N GLU A 195 -14.02 10.33 -19.53
CA GLU A 195 -12.89 9.74 -18.80
C GLU A 195 -12.21 10.78 -17.89
N ALA A 196 -12.05 12.03 -18.34
CA ALA A 196 -11.50 13.09 -17.50
C ALA A 196 -12.40 13.41 -16.29
N LEU A 197 -13.73 13.37 -16.43
CA LEU A 197 -14.65 13.53 -15.29
C LEU A 197 -14.59 12.35 -14.33
N ALA A 198 -14.41 11.13 -14.84
CA ALA A 198 -14.19 9.95 -14.00
C ALA A 198 -12.87 10.07 -13.22
N ASP A 199 -11.78 10.47 -13.87
CA ASP A 199 -10.50 10.75 -13.22
C ASP A 199 -10.62 11.86 -12.18
N LEU A 200 -11.39 12.93 -12.48
CA LEU A 200 -11.68 14.01 -11.53
C LEU A 200 -12.40 13.48 -10.28
N ALA A 201 -13.37 12.57 -10.46
CA ALA A 201 -14.10 11.95 -9.35
C ALA A 201 -13.18 11.05 -8.50
N ILE A 202 -12.34 10.23 -9.15
CA ILE A 202 -11.39 9.34 -8.47
C ILE A 202 -10.38 10.15 -7.66
N LEU A 203 -9.73 11.15 -8.28
CA LEU A 203 -8.78 12.02 -7.59
C LEU A 203 -9.49 12.84 -6.51
N GLY A 204 -10.65 13.41 -6.83
CA GLY A 204 -11.47 14.17 -5.88
C GLY A 204 -11.82 13.37 -4.63
N GLY A 205 -12.04 12.05 -4.74
CA GLY A 205 -12.27 11.16 -3.60
C GLY A 205 -11.18 11.16 -2.53
N LEU A 206 -9.99 11.67 -2.83
CA LEU A 206 -8.91 11.86 -1.85
C LEU A 206 -9.15 13.02 -0.89
N VAL A 207 -9.99 14.01 -1.25
CA VAL A 207 -10.15 15.27 -0.51
C VAL A 207 -11.61 15.60 -0.22
N TYR A 208 -12.53 15.16 -1.09
CA TYR A 208 -13.96 15.46 -1.02
C TYR A 208 -14.76 14.25 -0.55
N ASP A 209 -15.84 14.51 0.19
CA ASP A 209 -16.82 13.48 0.49
C ASP A 209 -17.63 13.08 -0.75
N SER A 210 -18.27 11.91 -0.68
CA SER A 210 -19.02 11.37 -1.81
C SER A 210 -20.23 12.20 -2.23
N GLN A 211 -20.84 12.97 -1.32
CA GLN A 211 -21.98 13.82 -1.68
C GLN A 211 -21.50 15.01 -2.52
N THR A 212 -20.43 15.68 -2.08
CA THR A 212 -19.83 16.80 -2.82
C THR A 212 -19.42 16.39 -4.24
N ILE A 213 -18.85 15.19 -4.41
CA ILE A 213 -18.47 14.68 -5.74
C ILE A 213 -19.69 14.45 -6.64
N ARG A 214 -20.76 13.83 -6.10
CA ARG A 214 -22.01 13.57 -6.88
C ARG A 214 -22.77 14.83 -7.24
N GLU A 215 -22.68 15.87 -6.41
CA GLU A 215 -23.27 17.18 -6.72
C GLU A 215 -22.49 17.89 -7.84
N ALA A 216 -21.17 17.69 -7.90
CA ALA A 216 -20.31 18.28 -8.92
C ALA A 216 -20.34 17.51 -10.27
N ILE A 217 -20.46 16.18 -10.22
CA ILE A 217 -20.34 15.29 -11.39
C ILE A 217 -21.53 14.31 -11.37
N SER A 218 -22.31 14.28 -12.44
CA SER A 218 -23.51 13.45 -12.49
C SER A 218 -23.16 11.94 -12.49
N GLU A 219 -23.96 11.13 -11.77
CA GLU A 219 -23.75 9.68 -11.70
C GLU A 219 -23.82 9.01 -13.09
N GLY A 220 -24.71 9.48 -13.98
CA GLY A 220 -24.82 8.96 -15.34
C GLY A 220 -23.52 9.12 -16.13
N THR A 221 -22.87 10.28 -16.00
CA THR A 221 -21.58 10.56 -16.65
C THR A 221 -20.46 9.65 -16.12
N MET A 222 -20.45 9.37 -14.82
CA MET A 222 -19.43 8.49 -14.20
C MET A 222 -19.65 7.01 -14.52
N GLN A 223 -20.90 6.55 -14.54
CA GLN A 223 -21.23 5.13 -14.83
C GLN A 223 -20.90 4.71 -16.26
N GLU A 224 -20.76 5.66 -17.19
CA GLU A 224 -20.33 5.39 -18.56
C GLU A 224 -18.80 5.25 -18.71
N SER A 225 -18.02 5.60 -17.68
CA SER A 225 -16.56 5.42 -17.71
C SER A 225 -16.17 3.96 -17.48
N SER A 226 -15.27 3.49 -18.34
CA SER A 226 -14.78 2.11 -18.31
C SER A 226 -14.03 1.79 -17.00
N ILE A 227 -13.28 2.76 -16.46
CA ILE A 227 -12.51 2.56 -15.23
C ILE A 227 -13.42 2.51 -14.00
N ILE A 228 -14.49 3.32 -13.97
CA ILE A 228 -15.47 3.30 -12.88
C ILE A 228 -16.27 2.00 -12.89
N GLN A 229 -16.69 1.51 -14.06
CA GLN A 229 -17.34 0.20 -14.18
C GLN A 229 -16.44 -0.91 -13.65
N TYR A 230 -15.17 -0.94 -14.07
CA TYR A 230 -14.23 -1.95 -13.60
C TYR A 230 -14.04 -1.95 -12.08
N PHE A 231 -13.85 -0.77 -11.47
CA PHE A 231 -13.72 -0.68 -10.01
C PHE A 231 -15.02 -1.00 -9.27
N THR A 232 -16.18 -0.66 -9.85
CA THR A 232 -17.48 -1.02 -9.29
C THR A 232 -17.68 -2.53 -9.29
N GLU A 233 -17.39 -3.21 -10.41
CA GLU A 233 -17.45 -4.66 -10.53
C GLU A 233 -16.50 -5.35 -9.55
N LYS A 234 -15.24 -4.88 -9.47
CA LYS A 234 -14.26 -5.41 -8.51
C LYS A 234 -14.67 -5.21 -7.06
N GLY A 235 -15.24 -4.06 -6.72
CA GLY A 235 -15.76 -3.79 -5.38
C GLY A 235 -16.92 -4.72 -5.01
N ILE A 236 -17.83 -4.98 -5.96
CA ILE A 236 -18.94 -5.94 -5.77
C ILE A 236 -18.38 -7.36 -5.60
N GLU A 237 -17.44 -7.79 -6.45
CA GLU A 237 -16.81 -9.10 -6.38
C GLU A 237 -16.15 -9.33 -5.01
N GLN A 238 -15.32 -8.38 -4.55
CA GLN A 238 -14.67 -8.44 -3.24
C GLN A 238 -15.68 -8.42 -2.09
N GLY A 239 -16.74 -7.61 -2.19
CA GLY A 239 -17.80 -7.56 -1.18
C GLY A 239 -18.56 -8.88 -1.06
N ILE A 240 -18.85 -9.53 -2.20
CA ILE A 240 -19.47 -10.86 -2.23
C ILE A 240 -18.54 -11.91 -1.64
N GLU A 241 -17.25 -11.91 -2.03
CA GLU A 241 -16.26 -12.84 -1.54
C GLU A 241 -16.10 -12.75 -0.01
N GLN A 242 -15.91 -11.55 0.52
CA GLN A 242 -15.83 -11.31 1.97
C GLN A 242 -17.12 -11.71 2.70
N GLY A 243 -18.28 -11.40 2.12
CA GLY A 243 -19.57 -11.78 2.69
C GLY A 243 -19.78 -13.30 2.74
N ILE A 244 -19.35 -14.02 1.71
CA ILE A 244 -19.39 -15.50 1.66
C ILE A 244 -18.42 -16.09 2.68
N GLU A 245 -17.18 -15.59 2.75
CA GLU A 245 -16.16 -16.07 3.68
C GLU A 245 -16.62 -15.91 5.13
N GLN A 246 -17.09 -14.72 5.51
CA GLN A 246 -17.65 -14.45 6.84
C GLN A 246 -18.86 -15.34 7.13
N GLY A 247 -19.76 -15.51 6.16
CA GLY A 247 -20.93 -16.38 6.29
C GLY A 247 -20.58 -17.85 6.50
N ILE A 248 -19.57 -18.36 5.78
CA ILE A 248 -19.06 -19.72 5.93
C ILE A 248 -18.39 -19.90 7.30
N GLU A 249 -17.54 -18.96 7.72
CA GLU A 249 -16.86 -19.03 9.01
C GLU A 249 -17.86 -19.04 10.18
N GLN A 250 -18.82 -18.11 10.17
CA GLN A 250 -19.90 -18.07 11.15
C GLN A 250 -20.75 -19.35 11.12
N GLY A 251 -21.06 -19.87 9.94
CA GLY A 251 -21.81 -21.12 9.79
C GLY A 251 -21.05 -22.34 10.35
N ILE A 252 -19.74 -22.43 10.12
CA ILE A 252 -18.89 -23.50 10.66
C ILE A 252 -18.80 -23.39 12.18
N GLU A 253 -18.62 -22.18 12.73
CA GLU A 253 -18.54 -21.96 14.17
C GLU A 253 -19.86 -22.33 14.87
N GLN A 254 -20.99 -21.85 14.34
CA GLN A 254 -22.33 -22.22 14.83
C GLN A 254 -22.56 -23.73 14.74
N GLY A 255 -22.17 -24.37 13.64
CA GLY A 255 -22.28 -25.82 13.46
C GLY A 255 -21.45 -26.61 14.47
N LYS A 256 -20.19 -26.20 14.72
CA LYS A 256 -19.32 -26.82 15.75
C LYS A 256 -19.92 -26.67 17.14
N LYS A 257 -20.47 -25.49 17.46
CA LYS A 257 -21.11 -25.22 18.75
C LYS A 257 -22.34 -26.10 18.92
N GLN A 258 -23.24 -26.12 17.94
CA GLN A 258 -24.43 -26.95 17.97
C GLN A 258 -24.07 -28.43 18.14
N TYR A 259 -23.11 -28.92 17.36
CA TYR A 259 -22.62 -30.29 17.48
C TYR A 259 -22.06 -30.60 18.87
N ALA A 260 -21.23 -29.72 19.43
CA ALA A 260 -20.64 -29.92 20.75
C ALA A 260 -21.72 -29.97 21.85
N VAL A 261 -22.72 -29.09 21.77
CA VAL A 261 -23.88 -29.11 22.69
C VAL A 261 -24.66 -30.41 22.55
N GLU A 262 -25.00 -30.82 21.32
CA GLU A 262 -25.73 -32.07 21.04
C GLU A 262 -24.94 -33.30 21.51
N ALA A 263 -23.62 -33.32 21.34
CA ALA A 263 -22.76 -34.41 21.81
C ALA A 263 -22.75 -34.54 23.34
N ILE A 264 -22.67 -33.41 24.07
CA ILE A 264 -22.78 -33.41 25.53
C ILE A 264 -24.13 -33.97 25.96
N LEU A 265 -25.22 -33.49 25.35
CA LEU A 265 -26.58 -33.93 25.67
C LEU A 265 -26.75 -35.43 25.43
N ALA A 266 -26.25 -35.96 24.30
CA ALA A 266 -26.31 -37.38 23.98
C ALA A 266 -25.58 -38.25 25.03
N VAL A 267 -24.41 -37.81 25.50
CA VAL A 267 -23.68 -38.52 26.57
C VAL A 267 -24.46 -38.50 27.89
N LEU A 268 -25.03 -37.35 28.25
CA LEU A 268 -25.83 -37.23 29.48
C LEU A 268 -27.10 -38.09 29.43
N ASP A 269 -27.77 -38.15 28.29
CA ASP A 269 -28.96 -38.98 28.07
C ASP A 269 -28.65 -40.47 28.31
N VAL A 270 -27.56 -40.97 27.73
CA VAL A 270 -27.14 -42.37 27.87
C VAL A 270 -26.78 -42.71 29.32
N ARG A 271 -26.16 -41.77 30.05
CA ARG A 271 -25.62 -42.05 31.39
C ARG A 271 -26.60 -41.79 32.53
N PHE A 272 -27.49 -40.80 32.40
CA PHE A 272 -28.26 -40.27 33.53
C PHE A 272 -29.77 -40.16 33.31
N GLN A 273 -30.29 -40.66 32.17
CA GLN A 273 -31.72 -40.68 31.79
C GLN A 273 -32.27 -39.32 31.31
N THR A 274 -33.25 -39.39 30.39
CA THR A 274 -33.63 -38.36 29.40
C THR A 274 -34.20 -37.04 29.95
N ASP A 275 -34.77 -37.05 31.15
CA ASP A 275 -35.47 -35.87 31.70
C ASP A 275 -34.53 -34.75 32.16
N VAL A 276 -33.22 -35.02 32.28
CA VAL A 276 -32.23 -34.04 32.75
C VAL A 276 -31.50 -33.34 31.60
N ALA A 277 -31.26 -34.02 30.47
CA ALA A 277 -30.59 -33.40 29.33
C ALA A 277 -31.41 -32.24 28.73
N GLU A 278 -32.72 -32.41 28.59
CA GLU A 278 -33.64 -31.36 28.12
C GLU A 278 -33.62 -30.11 29.02
N LYS A 279 -33.45 -30.29 30.34
CA LYS A 279 -33.33 -29.17 31.29
C LYS A 279 -31.98 -28.44 31.17
N LEU A 280 -30.93 -29.11 30.71
CA LEU A 280 -29.56 -28.57 30.61
C LEU A 280 -29.27 -27.94 29.24
N LYS A 281 -30.00 -28.31 28.19
CA LYS A 281 -29.89 -27.77 26.83
C LYS A 281 -29.82 -26.23 26.72
N PRO A 282 -30.72 -25.44 27.36
CA PRO A 282 -30.64 -23.98 27.27
C PRO A 282 -29.38 -23.41 27.94
N PHE A 283 -28.84 -24.10 28.95
CA PHE A 283 -27.61 -23.66 29.63
C PHE A 283 -26.36 -23.96 28.81
N LEU A 284 -26.32 -25.10 28.12
CA LEU A 284 -25.23 -25.46 27.21
C LEU A 284 -25.26 -24.62 25.93
N GLY A 285 -26.44 -24.33 25.38
CA GLY A 285 -26.60 -23.47 24.20
C GLY A 285 -26.18 -22.01 24.43
N ALA A 286 -26.14 -21.56 25.68
CA ALA A 286 -25.65 -20.23 26.06
C ALA A 286 -24.12 -20.13 26.17
N ILE A 287 -23.38 -21.21 25.94
CA ILE A 287 -21.91 -21.22 25.98
C ILE A 287 -21.39 -21.01 24.56
N ASP A 288 -20.70 -19.89 24.31
CA ASP A 288 -20.09 -19.59 23.01
C ASP A 288 -18.68 -20.20 22.86
N ASP A 289 -18.01 -20.47 23.98
CA ASP A 289 -16.66 -21.04 24.00
C ASP A 289 -16.66 -22.55 23.68
N LEU A 290 -16.18 -22.89 22.48
CA LEU A 290 -16.01 -24.27 22.01
C LEU A 290 -15.05 -25.10 22.87
N GLN A 291 -13.99 -24.51 23.41
CA GLN A 291 -13.03 -25.22 24.27
C GLN A 291 -13.69 -25.61 25.58
N ARG A 292 -14.52 -24.73 26.12
CA ARG A 292 -15.32 -25.02 27.30
C ARG A 292 -16.35 -26.10 27.04
N LEU A 293 -17.02 -26.09 25.88
CA LEU A 293 -17.92 -27.18 25.48
C LEU A 293 -17.16 -28.51 25.36
N ASP A 294 -15.96 -28.54 24.80
CA ASP A 294 -15.13 -29.77 24.75
C ASP A 294 -14.74 -30.27 26.15
N GLN A 295 -14.39 -29.38 27.08
CA GLN A 295 -14.14 -29.75 28.47
C GLN A 295 -15.39 -30.35 29.13
N LEU A 296 -16.54 -29.71 28.94
CA LEU A 296 -17.82 -30.21 29.45
C LEU A 296 -18.17 -31.57 28.86
N HIS A 297 -17.89 -31.82 27.58
CA HIS A 297 -18.07 -33.13 26.97
C HIS A 297 -17.23 -34.22 27.67
N ARG A 298 -15.97 -33.93 28.01
CA ARG A 298 -15.12 -34.87 28.78
C ARG A 298 -15.64 -35.09 30.20
N VAL A 299 -16.14 -34.03 30.86
CA VAL A 299 -16.74 -34.15 32.19
C VAL A 299 -18.01 -34.98 32.13
N ALA A 300 -18.88 -34.75 31.13
CA ALA A 300 -20.10 -35.52 30.91
C ALA A 300 -19.81 -37.01 30.78
N ALA A 301 -18.69 -37.40 30.17
CA ALA A 301 -18.27 -38.80 30.04
C ALA A 301 -17.71 -39.42 31.34
N ARG A 302 -17.18 -38.62 32.28
CA ARG A 302 -16.45 -39.12 33.47
C ARG A 302 -17.19 -38.96 34.79
N ALA A 303 -18.08 -37.97 34.89
CA ALA A 303 -18.80 -37.65 36.13
C ALA A 303 -19.51 -38.88 36.70
N SER A 304 -19.48 -39.08 38.01
CA SER A 304 -20.08 -40.25 38.66
C SER A 304 -21.60 -40.14 38.77
N ASN A 305 -22.14 -38.91 38.75
CA ASN A 305 -23.56 -38.58 38.80
C ASN A 305 -23.83 -37.22 38.13
N ILE A 306 -25.11 -36.86 38.03
CA ILE A 306 -25.55 -35.63 37.36
C ILE A 306 -25.26 -34.34 38.15
N ASP A 307 -25.20 -34.42 39.48
CA ASP A 307 -24.88 -33.28 40.34
C ASP A 307 -23.42 -32.84 40.13
N GLU A 308 -22.50 -33.80 39.98
CA GLU A 308 -21.09 -33.53 39.68
C GLU A 308 -20.92 -32.80 38.33
N PHE A 309 -21.66 -33.22 37.29
CA PHE A 309 -21.67 -32.52 36.00
C PHE A 309 -22.25 -31.10 36.14
N THR A 310 -23.36 -30.95 36.86
CA THR A 310 -24.03 -29.65 37.05
C THR A 310 -23.14 -28.67 37.80
N GLN A 311 -22.40 -29.13 38.82
CA GLN A 311 -21.41 -28.32 39.52
C GLN A 311 -20.27 -27.90 38.59
N ALA A 312 -19.76 -28.78 37.74
CA ALA A 312 -18.74 -28.43 36.76
C ALA A 312 -19.25 -27.40 35.73
N LEU A 313 -20.50 -27.52 35.28
CA LEU A 313 -21.15 -26.55 34.39
C LEU A 313 -21.25 -25.15 35.02
N LEU A 314 -21.56 -25.08 36.31
CA LEU A 314 -21.61 -23.84 37.10
C LEU A 314 -20.22 -23.25 37.38
N ASN A 315 -19.24 -24.08 37.70
CA ASN A 315 -17.88 -23.62 38.00
C ASN A 315 -17.17 -23.08 36.77
N LEU A 316 -17.47 -23.64 35.60
CA LEU A 316 -16.92 -23.12 34.35
C LEU A 316 -17.63 -21.84 33.87
N LYS A 317 -18.75 -21.41 34.49
CA LYS A 317 -19.52 -20.21 34.10
C LYS A 317 -18.85 -18.88 34.51
N ASN A 318 -17.84 -18.93 35.37
CA ASN A 318 -16.99 -17.81 35.76
C ASN A 318 -15.63 -17.91 35.06
#